data_AF-A0A3N5SU72-F1
#
_entry.id   AF-A0A3N5SU72-F1
#
_cell.length_a   1.000
_cell.length_b   1.000
_cell.length_c   1.000
_cell.angle_alpha   90.00
_cell.angle_beta   90.00
_cell.angle_gamma   90.00
#
_symmetry.space_group_name_H-M   'P 1'
#
loop_
_entity.id
_entity.type
_entity.pdbx_description
1 polymer ?
#
loop_
_entity_poly.entity_id
_entity_poly.type
_entity_poly.pdbx_seq_one_letter_code
_entity_poly.pdbx_strand_id
1 'polypeptide(L)'
;MNQDQVKEKLLLLKGDVDEFKVTFSGKKSNKVDGLYKPAEREIIIHNHNFNGDSALIYTAIHEFAHHIQFTTAAAPASCRSHTNRFWDILHRLLFEAEKKGIYENVFEKDRRFAELTVRIRDEFLVKNGHLMKELGGLLSEAMELCNELHASFDDYVDRELKLHRTAARTVMKINTLDIDPKIGYENMRTVARIRDDDRRRRAERAFAEGKSPDMVKAEFGCTPKKEETIERLESEKKRLEKNLESLTIRLTMVEKQIEDMRAGRA
;
A
#
# COMPACT_ATOMS: atom_id res chain seq x y z
N MET A 1 -20.66 -12.85 17.60
CA MET A 1 -21.27 -12.30 16.37
C MET A 1 -21.46 -13.38 15.30
N ASN A 2 -22.50 -13.33 14.47
CA ASN A 2 -22.75 -14.30 13.39
C ASN A 2 -22.49 -13.69 11.98
N GLN A 3 -22.57 -14.50 10.92
CA GLN A 3 -22.26 -14.08 9.55
C GLN A 3 -23.20 -12.99 9.00
N ASP A 4 -24.49 -13.03 9.35
CA ASP A 4 -25.49 -12.07 8.88
C ASP A 4 -25.23 -10.70 9.52
N GLN A 5 -24.93 -10.67 10.82
CA GLN A 5 -24.53 -9.47 11.54
C GLN A 5 -23.26 -8.85 10.96
N VAL A 6 -22.28 -9.66 10.52
CA VAL A 6 -21.08 -9.16 9.85
C VAL A 6 -21.44 -8.55 8.50
N LYS A 7 -22.25 -9.22 7.69
CA LYS A 7 -22.69 -8.70 6.38
C LYS A 7 -23.43 -7.37 6.53
N GLU A 8 -24.37 -7.27 7.46
CA GLU A 8 -25.09 -6.03 7.77
C GLU A 8 -24.13 -4.90 8.15
N LYS A 9 -23.16 -5.16 9.04
CA LYS A 9 -22.14 -4.18 9.43
C LYS A 9 -21.29 -3.72 8.23
N LEU A 10 -20.90 -4.62 7.33
CA LEU A 10 -20.14 -4.25 6.12
C LEU A 10 -20.97 -3.37 5.17
N LEU A 11 -22.26 -3.70 4.98
CA LEU A 11 -23.18 -2.90 4.17
C LEU A 11 -23.45 -1.52 4.80
N LEU A 12 -23.41 -1.39 6.13
CA LEU A 12 -23.45 -0.08 6.79
C LEU A 12 -22.23 0.78 6.48
N LEU A 13 -21.06 0.19 6.23
CA LEU A 13 -19.87 0.94 5.80
C LEU A 13 -20.02 1.42 4.35
N LYS A 14 -20.48 0.52 3.47
CA LYS A 14 -20.74 0.85 2.06
C LYS A 14 -21.83 -0.05 1.50
N GLY A 15 -23.01 0.53 1.28
CA GLY A 15 -24.18 -0.19 0.74
C GLY A 15 -24.25 -0.22 -0.79
N ASP A 16 -23.59 0.73 -1.47
CA ASP A 16 -23.49 0.76 -2.92
C ASP A 16 -22.30 -0.10 -3.39
N VAL A 17 -22.51 -1.41 -3.32
CA VAL A 17 -21.56 -2.44 -3.75
C VAL A 17 -22.31 -3.59 -4.42
N ASP A 18 -21.60 -4.29 -5.31
CA ASP A 18 -22.07 -5.53 -5.90
C ASP A 18 -22.43 -6.58 -4.83
N GLU A 19 -23.40 -7.44 -5.14
CA GLU A 19 -23.82 -8.51 -4.22
C GLU A 19 -22.65 -9.46 -3.87
N PHE A 20 -22.54 -9.81 -2.59
CA PHE A 20 -21.52 -10.71 -2.05
C PHE A 20 -22.07 -11.58 -0.90
N LYS A 21 -21.36 -12.67 -0.61
CA LYS A 21 -21.68 -13.58 0.50
C LYS A 21 -20.64 -13.48 1.60
N VAL A 22 -21.09 -13.66 2.84
CA VAL A 22 -20.20 -13.83 4.00
C VAL A 22 -20.45 -15.22 4.58
N THR A 23 -19.41 -16.02 4.67
CA THR A 23 -19.48 -17.40 5.13
C THR A 23 -18.49 -17.62 6.26
N PHE A 24 -18.97 -18.07 7.41
CA PHE A 24 -18.10 -18.55 8.48
C PHE A 24 -17.76 -20.02 8.22
N SER A 25 -16.46 -20.31 8.08
CA SER A 25 -16.02 -21.67 7.71
C SER A 25 -16.26 -22.72 8.81
N GLY A 26 -16.53 -22.31 10.05
CA GLY A 26 -16.68 -23.20 11.21
C GLY A 26 -15.38 -23.91 11.61
N LYS A 27 -14.24 -23.46 11.10
CA LYS A 27 -12.93 -24.11 11.23
C LYS A 27 -11.88 -23.10 11.63
N LYS A 28 -10.81 -23.63 12.24
CA LYS A 28 -9.55 -22.91 12.46
C LYS A 28 -8.66 -23.12 11.23
N SER A 29 -7.98 -22.08 10.78
CA SER A 29 -6.98 -22.14 9.71
C SER A 29 -5.64 -21.66 10.25
N ASN A 30 -4.58 -22.42 9.98
CA ASN A 30 -3.23 -22.06 10.41
C ASN A 30 -2.54 -21.09 9.43
N LYS A 31 -3.16 -20.79 8.28
CA LYS A 31 -2.53 -19.99 7.21
C LYS A 31 -3.09 -18.57 7.10
N VAL A 32 -4.41 -18.43 7.19
CA VAL A 32 -5.12 -17.17 6.95
C VAL A 32 -6.33 -17.09 7.87
N ASP A 33 -6.71 -15.87 8.24
CA ASP A 33 -7.89 -15.59 9.07
C ASP A 33 -9.16 -15.34 8.23
N GLY A 34 -8.98 -14.83 7.00
CA GLY A 34 -10.02 -14.59 6.01
C GLY A 34 -9.52 -14.85 4.60
N LEU A 35 -10.46 -15.01 3.67
CA LEU A 35 -10.19 -15.15 2.25
C LEU A 35 -11.37 -14.64 1.42
N TYR A 36 -11.10 -13.72 0.50
CA TYR A 36 -12.03 -13.35 -0.56
C TYR A 36 -11.85 -14.22 -1.80
N LYS A 37 -12.94 -14.83 -2.28
CA LYS A 37 -13.01 -15.56 -3.56
C LYS A 37 -13.69 -14.70 -4.63
N PRO A 38 -12.93 -14.16 -5.61
CA PRO A 38 -13.50 -13.24 -6.59
C PRO A 38 -14.57 -13.85 -7.51
N ALA A 39 -14.40 -15.13 -7.91
CA ALA A 39 -15.32 -15.80 -8.82
C ALA A 39 -16.71 -16.02 -8.21
N GLU A 40 -16.77 -16.32 -6.91
CA GLU A 40 -18.00 -16.58 -6.17
C GLU A 40 -18.52 -15.32 -5.46
N ARG A 41 -17.75 -14.23 -5.46
CA ARG A 41 -17.97 -13.02 -4.65
C ARG A 41 -18.26 -13.38 -3.20
N GLU A 42 -17.44 -14.28 -2.66
CA GLU A 42 -17.62 -14.84 -1.33
C GLU A 42 -16.46 -14.39 -0.42
N ILE A 43 -16.81 -13.84 0.73
CA ILE A 43 -15.91 -13.58 1.85
C ILE A 43 -16.01 -14.76 2.81
N ILE A 44 -14.92 -15.49 2.99
CA ILE A 44 -14.81 -16.58 3.94
C ILE A 44 -14.03 -16.10 5.15
N ILE A 45 -14.56 -16.35 6.34
CA ILE A 45 -13.90 -16.04 7.62
C ILE A 45 -13.68 -17.34 8.40
N HIS A 46 -12.44 -17.56 8.85
CA HIS A 46 -12.08 -18.66 9.75
C HIS A 46 -12.41 -18.27 11.19
N ASN A 47 -13.71 -18.27 11.52
CA ASN A 47 -14.24 -17.72 12.77
C ASN A 47 -13.63 -18.34 14.06
N HIS A 48 -13.10 -19.56 14.03
CA HIS A 48 -12.41 -20.16 15.19
C HIS A 48 -10.95 -19.68 15.38
N ASN A 49 -10.43 -18.81 14.50
CA ASN A 49 -9.14 -18.15 14.69
C ASN A 49 -9.21 -17.01 15.72
N PHE A 50 -10.40 -16.50 16.00
CA PHE A 50 -10.59 -15.29 16.78
C PHE A 50 -11.11 -15.58 18.18
N ASN A 51 -10.60 -14.84 19.15
CA ASN A 51 -11.06 -14.86 20.54
C ASN A 51 -11.94 -13.63 20.89
N GLY A 52 -12.16 -12.72 19.93
CA GLY A 52 -12.93 -11.49 20.15
C GLY A 52 -13.43 -10.86 18.86
N ASP A 53 -14.47 -10.04 18.97
CA ASP A 53 -15.21 -9.50 17.82
C ASP A 53 -14.41 -8.45 17.04
N SER A 54 -13.51 -7.69 17.67
CA SER A 54 -12.75 -6.62 16.99
C SER A 54 -11.81 -7.16 15.90
N ALA A 55 -11.07 -8.23 16.19
CA ALA A 55 -10.18 -8.86 15.22
C ALA A 55 -10.97 -9.50 14.07
N LEU A 56 -12.13 -10.09 14.38
CA LEU A 56 -13.03 -10.67 13.37
C LEU A 56 -13.58 -9.57 12.44
N ILE A 57 -14.06 -8.44 12.99
CA ILE A 57 -14.52 -7.30 12.19
C ILE A 57 -13.40 -6.74 11.33
N TYR A 58 -12.19 -6.59 11.85
CA TYR A 58 -11.05 -6.12 11.07
C TYR A 58 -10.80 -7.02 9.85
N THR A 59 -10.77 -8.35 10.05
CA THR A 59 -10.62 -9.31 8.94
C THR A 59 -11.79 -9.22 7.96
N ALA A 60 -13.03 -9.08 8.44
CA ALA A 60 -14.19 -8.90 7.57
C ALA A 60 -14.07 -7.64 6.70
N ILE A 61 -13.62 -6.51 7.27
CA ILE A 61 -13.40 -5.26 6.55
C ILE A 61 -12.25 -5.42 5.53
N HIS A 62 -11.19 -6.17 5.87
CA HIS A 62 -10.09 -6.49 4.96
C HIS A 62 -10.59 -7.24 3.71
N GLU A 63 -11.32 -8.33 3.91
CA GLU A 63 -11.86 -9.10 2.78
C GLU A 63 -12.92 -8.32 1.99
N PHE A 64 -13.68 -7.44 2.67
CA PHE A 64 -14.62 -6.54 2.01
C PHE A 64 -13.92 -5.48 1.16
N ALA A 65 -12.75 -4.99 1.58
CA ALA A 65 -11.93 -4.12 0.76
C ALA A 65 -11.45 -4.83 -0.52
N HIS A 66 -11.11 -6.13 -0.45
CA HIS A 66 -10.81 -6.94 -1.64
C HIS A 66 -12.03 -7.06 -2.56
N HIS A 67 -13.22 -7.29 -2.00
CA HIS A 67 -14.46 -7.30 -2.77
C HIS A 67 -14.68 -5.99 -3.53
N ILE A 68 -14.64 -4.84 -2.83
CA ILE A 68 -14.82 -3.51 -3.46
C ILE A 68 -13.76 -3.25 -4.52
N GLN A 69 -12.49 -3.54 -4.23
CA GLN A 69 -11.42 -3.33 -5.19
C GLN A 69 -11.65 -4.15 -6.46
N PHE A 70 -12.10 -5.40 -6.32
CA PHE A 70 -12.36 -6.29 -7.45
C PHE A 70 -13.54 -5.83 -8.30
N THR A 71 -14.66 -5.46 -7.67
CA THR A 71 -15.91 -5.10 -8.38
C THR A 71 -15.88 -3.70 -8.99
N THR A 72 -15.03 -2.81 -8.46
CA THR A 72 -14.89 -1.44 -8.99
C THR A 72 -13.69 -1.26 -9.94
N ALA A 73 -12.95 -2.31 -10.27
CA ALA A 73 -11.81 -2.21 -11.18
C ALA A 73 -12.29 -2.05 -12.65
N ALA A 74 -11.81 -1.01 -13.34
CA ALA A 74 -12.19 -0.70 -14.73
C ALA A 74 -11.46 -1.58 -15.78
N ALA A 75 -10.41 -2.27 -15.39
CA ALA A 75 -9.57 -3.13 -16.23
C ALA A 75 -9.38 -4.48 -15.54
N PRO A 76 -8.92 -5.55 -16.24
CA PRO A 76 -8.78 -6.88 -15.65
C PRO A 76 -8.05 -6.80 -14.32
N ALA A 77 -8.73 -7.20 -13.25
CA ALA A 77 -8.18 -7.06 -11.90
C ALA A 77 -6.85 -7.81 -11.83
N SER A 78 -5.77 -7.07 -11.54
CA SER A 78 -4.46 -7.66 -11.31
C SER A 78 -4.55 -8.73 -10.23
N CYS A 79 -3.85 -9.85 -10.41
CA CYS A 79 -3.73 -10.90 -9.39
C CYS A 79 -3.06 -10.41 -8.08
N ARG A 80 -2.53 -9.18 -8.04
CA ARG A 80 -1.95 -8.59 -6.83
C ARG A 80 -3.07 -8.09 -5.90
N SER A 81 -3.24 -8.77 -4.78
CA SER A 81 -4.25 -8.49 -3.75
C SER A 81 -4.03 -7.15 -3.03
N HIS A 82 -2.79 -6.84 -2.62
CA HIS A 82 -2.48 -5.68 -1.77
C HIS A 82 -1.79 -4.56 -2.56
N THR A 83 -2.58 -3.82 -3.34
CA THR A 83 -2.12 -2.62 -4.08
C THR A 83 -2.31 -1.34 -3.25
N ASN A 84 -1.78 -0.20 -3.70
CA ASN A 84 -2.06 1.09 -3.06
C ASN A 84 -3.59 1.38 -3.01
N ARG A 85 -4.31 1.05 -4.09
CA ARG A 85 -5.77 1.17 -4.15
C ARG A 85 -6.47 0.31 -3.09
N PHE A 86 -5.99 -0.90 -2.85
CA PHE A 86 -6.50 -1.75 -1.77
C PHE A 86 -6.39 -1.05 -0.41
N TRP A 87 -5.18 -0.58 -0.08
CA TRP A 87 -4.92 0.05 1.21
C TRP A 87 -5.67 1.37 1.39
N ASP A 88 -5.84 2.17 0.34
CA ASP A 88 -6.72 3.34 0.37
C ASP A 88 -8.18 2.95 0.72
N ILE A 89 -8.74 1.95 0.04
CA ILE A 89 -10.10 1.45 0.33
C ILE A 89 -10.19 0.94 1.77
N LEU A 90 -9.25 0.08 2.19
CA LEU A 90 -9.25 -0.51 3.52
C LEU A 90 -9.17 0.56 4.62
N HIS A 91 -8.23 1.50 4.53
CA HIS A 91 -8.08 2.54 5.54
C HIS A 91 -9.32 3.44 5.62
N ARG A 92 -9.93 3.79 4.49
CA ARG A 92 -11.20 4.54 4.48
C ARG A 92 -12.32 3.79 5.17
N LEU A 93 -12.46 2.49 4.90
CA LEU A 93 -13.46 1.65 5.56
C LEU A 93 -13.21 1.54 7.06
N LEU A 94 -11.95 1.44 7.50
CA LEU A 94 -11.61 1.41 8.93
C LEU A 94 -11.96 2.74 9.61
N PHE A 95 -11.61 3.90 9.03
CA PHE A 95 -11.99 5.20 9.58
C PHE A 95 -13.51 5.35 9.70
N GLU A 96 -14.26 4.95 8.67
CA GLU A 96 -15.73 4.97 8.73
C GLU A 96 -16.28 3.97 9.75
N ALA A 97 -15.66 2.80 9.90
CA ALA A 97 -16.05 1.81 10.89
C ALA A 97 -15.82 2.27 12.32
N GLU A 98 -14.71 2.96 12.59
CA GLU A 98 -14.41 3.58 13.88
C GLU A 98 -15.42 4.69 14.19
N LYS A 99 -15.67 5.58 13.24
CA LYS A 99 -16.64 6.67 13.36
C LYS A 99 -18.06 6.16 13.65
N LYS A 100 -18.45 5.04 13.06
CA LYS A 100 -19.75 4.39 13.28
C LYS A 100 -19.78 3.46 14.49
N GLY A 101 -18.67 3.30 15.22
CA GLY A 101 -18.56 2.38 16.36
C GLY A 101 -18.69 0.89 15.99
N ILE A 102 -18.49 0.55 14.71
CA ILE A 102 -18.53 -0.83 14.19
C ILE A 102 -17.22 -1.56 14.49
N TYR A 103 -16.10 -0.82 14.44
CA TYR A 103 -14.75 -1.31 14.73
C TYR A 103 -14.15 -0.52 15.88
N GLU A 104 -13.34 -1.21 16.68
CA GLU A 104 -12.67 -0.65 17.85
C GLU A 104 -11.16 -0.67 17.64
N ASN A 105 -10.57 0.52 17.59
CA ASN A 105 -9.13 0.67 17.47
C ASN A 105 -8.43 0.42 18.81
N VAL A 106 -7.88 -0.78 18.97
CA VAL A 106 -7.14 -1.18 20.19
C VAL A 106 -5.93 -0.28 20.42
N PHE A 107 -5.33 0.29 19.36
CA PHE A 107 -4.14 1.14 19.47
C PHE A 107 -4.43 2.47 20.15
N GLU A 108 -5.66 2.97 20.07
CA GLU A 108 -6.08 4.20 20.77
C GLU A 108 -6.61 3.93 22.18
N LYS A 109 -7.27 2.80 22.39
CA LYS A 109 -7.92 2.49 23.67
C LYS A 109 -6.99 1.89 24.72
N ASP A 110 -6.05 1.03 24.33
CA ASP A 110 -5.08 0.49 25.28
C ASP A 110 -4.02 1.55 25.59
N ARG A 111 -3.96 1.97 26.86
CA ARG A 111 -3.02 3.01 27.32
C ARG A 111 -1.57 2.71 26.95
N ARG A 112 -1.14 1.44 26.95
CA ARG A 112 0.24 1.06 26.61
C ARG A 112 0.54 1.34 25.14
N PHE A 113 -0.42 1.05 24.26
CA PHE A 113 -0.29 1.39 22.85
C PHE A 113 -0.34 2.89 22.62
N ALA A 114 -1.23 3.62 23.30
CA ALA A 114 -1.31 5.06 23.18
C ALA A 114 0.00 5.75 23.60
N GLU A 115 0.54 5.40 24.77
CA GLU A 115 1.82 5.93 25.28
C GLU A 115 2.99 5.57 24.36
N LEU A 116 3.07 4.32 23.91
CA LEU A 116 4.11 3.88 22.99
C LEU A 116 4.01 4.59 21.63
N THR A 117 2.79 4.81 21.13
CA THR A 117 2.55 5.51 19.86
C THR A 117 2.99 6.96 19.93
N VAL A 118 2.64 7.67 21.00
CA VAL A 118 3.11 9.04 21.26
C VAL A 118 4.63 9.09 21.28
N ARG A 119 5.26 8.16 22.00
CA ARG A 119 6.72 8.09 22.09
C ARG A 119 7.37 7.84 20.73
N ILE A 120 6.92 6.84 19.98
CA ILE A 120 7.46 6.53 18.65
C ILE A 120 7.30 7.73 17.72
N ARG A 121 6.11 8.33 17.68
CA ARG A 121 5.82 9.47 16.81
C ARG A 121 6.68 10.68 17.17
N ASP A 122 6.69 11.08 18.43
CA ASP A 122 7.24 12.37 18.83
C ASP A 122 8.76 12.30 19.06
N GLU A 123 9.28 11.21 19.64
CA GLU A 123 10.73 11.05 19.90
C GLU A 123 11.51 10.55 18.69
N PHE A 124 10.89 9.78 17.79
CA PHE A 124 11.61 9.18 16.66
C PHE A 124 11.14 9.75 15.33
N LEU A 125 9.85 9.69 14.99
CA LEU A 125 9.41 10.08 13.65
C LEU A 125 9.55 11.59 13.40
N VAL A 126 9.09 12.42 14.33
CA VAL A 126 9.18 13.88 14.26
C VAL A 126 10.64 14.35 14.36
N LYS A 127 11.39 13.88 15.38
CA LYS A 127 12.80 14.25 15.53
C LYS A 127 13.64 13.82 14.33
N ASN A 128 13.42 12.61 13.79
CA ASN A 128 14.09 12.18 12.56
C ASN A 128 13.68 13.06 11.37
N GLY A 129 12.42 13.48 11.26
CA GLY A 129 11.99 14.46 10.25
C GLY A 129 12.81 15.76 10.32
N HIS A 130 13.02 16.30 11.54
CA HIS A 130 13.85 17.49 11.75
C HIS A 130 15.32 17.24 11.37
N LEU A 131 15.92 16.15 11.87
CA LEU A 131 17.32 15.79 11.58
C LEU A 131 17.56 15.62 10.07
N MET A 132 16.64 14.95 9.36
CA MET A 132 16.76 14.78 7.92
C MET A 132 16.59 16.11 7.17
N LYS A 133 15.73 17.02 7.65
CA LYS A 133 15.61 18.37 7.06
C LYS A 133 16.89 19.18 7.25
N GLU A 134 17.51 19.12 8.42
CA GLU A 134 18.80 19.78 8.71
C GLU A 134 19.94 19.19 7.88
N LEU A 135 20.02 17.85 7.80
CA LEU A 135 20.96 17.15 6.92
C LEU A 135 20.83 17.62 5.47
N GLY A 136 19.61 17.88 4.99
CA GLY A 136 19.39 18.42 3.63
C GLY A 136 20.01 19.81 3.42
N GLY A 137 20.03 20.64 4.46
CA GLY A 137 20.73 21.93 4.44
C GLY A 137 22.25 21.74 4.37
N LEU A 138 22.80 20.92 5.27
CA LEU A 138 24.24 20.61 5.29
C LEU A 138 24.74 19.97 3.98
N LEU A 139 23.93 19.12 3.35
CA LEU A 139 24.25 18.54 2.04
C LEU A 139 24.23 19.60 0.92
N SER A 140 23.41 20.65 1.06
CA SER A 140 23.40 21.77 0.12
C SER A 140 24.67 22.62 0.28
N GLU A 141 25.08 22.91 1.51
CA GLU A 141 26.37 23.56 1.80
C GLU A 141 27.56 22.73 1.27
N ALA A 142 27.54 21.42 1.47
CA ALA A 142 28.58 20.52 0.95
C ALA A 142 28.60 20.50 -0.60
N MET A 143 27.44 20.64 -1.25
CA MET A 143 27.36 20.77 -2.70
C MET A 143 27.96 22.09 -3.18
N GLU A 144 27.72 23.19 -2.49
CA GLU A 144 28.33 24.49 -2.79
C GLU A 144 29.86 24.42 -2.66
N LEU A 145 30.38 23.85 -1.58
CA LEU A 145 31.81 23.66 -1.37
C LEU A 145 32.45 22.77 -2.45
N CYS A 146 31.77 21.70 -2.85
CA CYS A 146 32.21 20.86 -3.97
C CYS A 146 32.29 21.66 -5.28
N ASN A 147 31.32 22.53 -5.54
CA ASN A 147 31.33 23.38 -6.73
C ASN A 147 32.49 24.39 -6.72
N GLU A 148 32.77 25.01 -5.57
CA GLU A 148 33.90 25.95 -5.38
C GLU A 148 35.26 25.27 -5.59
N LEU A 149 35.42 24.04 -5.10
CA LEU A 149 36.65 23.27 -5.22
C LEU A 149 36.73 22.45 -6.51
N HIS A 150 35.75 22.58 -7.41
CA HIS A 150 35.62 21.77 -8.62
C HIS A 150 35.67 20.25 -8.37
N ALA A 151 35.12 19.82 -7.24
CA ALA A 151 35.03 18.42 -6.81
C ALA A 151 33.66 17.80 -7.13
N SER A 152 33.61 16.47 -7.23
CA SER A 152 32.36 15.73 -7.48
C SER A 152 31.56 15.54 -6.19
N PHE A 153 30.40 16.19 -6.09
CA PHE A 153 29.47 15.98 -4.98
C PHE A 153 28.98 14.52 -4.88
N ASP A 154 28.71 13.88 -6.02
CA ASP A 154 28.25 12.50 -6.07
C ASP A 154 29.31 11.53 -5.48
N ASP A 155 30.60 11.80 -5.71
CA ASP A 155 31.71 11.04 -5.12
C ASP A 155 31.83 11.26 -3.60
N TYR A 156 31.70 12.52 -3.17
CA TYR A 156 31.70 12.88 -1.76
C TYR A 156 30.60 12.15 -0.97
N VAL A 157 29.35 12.16 -1.47
CA VAL A 157 28.24 11.50 -0.76
C VAL A 157 28.36 9.98 -0.78
N ASP A 158 28.71 9.38 -1.93
CA ASP A 158 28.78 7.93 -2.06
C ASP A 158 29.97 7.34 -1.27
N ARG A 159 31.16 7.98 -1.30
CA ARG A 159 32.37 7.44 -0.67
C ARG A 159 32.63 7.94 0.74
N GLU A 160 32.57 9.25 0.97
CA GLU A 160 32.94 9.84 2.27
C GLU A 160 31.79 9.73 3.28
N LEU A 161 30.57 10.05 2.85
CA LEU A 161 29.38 9.97 3.72
C LEU A 161 28.72 8.59 3.72
N LYS A 162 29.08 7.71 2.77
CA LYS A 162 28.45 6.40 2.56
C LYS A 162 26.93 6.49 2.40
N LEU A 163 26.46 7.58 1.81
CA LEU A 163 25.07 7.87 1.53
C LEU A 163 24.84 7.85 0.03
N HIS A 164 23.97 6.94 -0.43
CA HIS A 164 23.68 6.85 -1.85
C HIS A 164 23.17 8.19 -2.41
N ARG A 165 23.76 8.66 -3.51
CA ARG A 165 23.48 9.97 -4.13
C ARG A 165 22.00 10.29 -4.34
N THR A 166 21.16 9.29 -4.64
CA THR A 166 19.70 9.51 -4.79
C THR A 166 18.99 9.79 -3.47
N ALA A 167 19.47 9.22 -2.37
CA ALA A 167 18.98 9.54 -1.03
C ALA A 167 19.41 10.95 -0.65
N ALA A 168 20.69 11.30 -0.83
CA ALA A 168 21.20 12.66 -0.59
C ALA A 168 20.38 13.72 -1.35
N ARG A 169 20.16 13.55 -2.65
CA ARG A 169 19.33 14.46 -3.47
C ARG A 169 17.88 14.54 -3.00
N THR A 170 17.31 13.45 -2.49
CA THR A 170 15.95 13.46 -1.93
C THR A 170 15.89 14.28 -0.65
N VAL A 171 16.89 14.14 0.22
CA VAL A 171 16.99 14.86 1.50
C VAL A 171 17.23 16.36 1.27
N MET A 172 18.13 16.72 0.35
CA MET A 172 18.31 18.11 -0.08
C MET A 172 17.01 18.70 -0.60
N LYS A 173 16.30 17.97 -1.48
CA LYS A 173 15.01 18.42 -2.01
C LYS A 173 13.97 18.67 -0.92
N ILE A 174 13.94 17.84 0.13
CA ILE A 174 13.05 18.02 1.27
C ILE A 174 13.33 19.35 1.99
N ASN A 175 14.60 19.68 2.19
CA ASN A 175 15.02 20.96 2.76
C ASN A 175 14.63 22.13 1.84
N THR A 176 14.99 22.06 0.55
CA THR A 176 14.70 23.12 -0.43
C THR A 176 13.20 23.42 -0.58
N LEU A 177 12.36 22.38 -0.50
CA LEU A 177 10.90 22.52 -0.60
C LEU A 177 10.23 22.93 0.72
N ASP A 178 11.01 23.11 1.78
CA ASP A 178 10.56 23.49 3.12
C ASP A 178 9.43 22.61 3.69
N ILE A 179 9.49 21.30 3.42
CA ILE A 179 8.43 20.38 3.86
C ILE A 179 8.39 20.30 5.39
N ASP A 180 7.20 20.27 5.98
CA ASP A 180 7.01 20.20 7.44
C ASP A 180 7.61 18.89 8.01
N PRO A 181 8.61 18.94 8.90
CA PRO A 181 9.21 17.76 9.51
C PRO A 181 8.26 16.98 10.45
N LYS A 182 7.16 17.59 10.92
CA LYS A 182 6.21 16.94 11.84
C LYS A 182 5.50 15.73 11.24
N ILE A 183 5.41 15.65 9.91
CA ILE A 183 4.81 14.48 9.24
C ILE A 183 5.76 13.28 9.22
N GLY A 184 7.03 13.44 9.61
CA GLY A 184 8.07 12.41 9.61
C GLY A 184 8.71 12.17 8.24
N TYR A 185 9.97 11.74 8.24
CA TYR A 185 10.80 11.66 7.03
C TYR A 185 10.19 10.85 5.87
N GLU A 186 9.60 9.68 6.13
CA GLU A 186 9.02 8.87 5.05
C GLU A 186 7.84 9.55 4.34
N ASN A 187 7.04 10.32 5.09
CA ASN A 187 5.95 11.10 4.52
C ASN A 187 6.50 12.32 3.78
N MET A 188 7.53 12.98 4.31
CA MET A 188 8.23 14.08 3.61
C MET A 188 8.76 13.62 2.24
N ARG A 189 9.32 12.41 2.13
CA ARG A 189 9.76 11.83 0.85
C ARG A 189 8.61 11.65 -0.14
N THR A 190 7.43 11.27 0.36
CA THR A 190 6.23 11.12 -0.48
C THR A 190 5.78 12.48 -1.01
N VAL A 191 5.73 13.49 -0.13
CA VAL A 191 5.38 14.88 -0.47
C VAL A 191 6.38 15.49 -1.46
N ALA A 192 7.69 15.27 -1.26
CA ALA A 192 8.75 15.78 -2.12
C ALA A 192 8.68 15.29 -3.57
N ARG A 193 7.93 14.21 -3.85
CA ARG A 193 7.71 13.70 -5.21
C ARG A 193 6.63 14.49 -5.96
N ILE A 194 5.77 15.21 -5.26
CA ILE A 194 4.68 15.98 -5.86
C ILE A 194 5.26 17.26 -6.48
N ARG A 195 5.11 17.41 -7.79
CA ARG A 195 5.66 18.55 -8.55
C ARG A 195 4.88 19.84 -8.33
N ASP A 196 3.55 19.74 -8.26
CA ASP A 196 2.64 20.87 -8.10
C ASP A 196 2.61 21.36 -6.64
N ASP A 197 2.85 22.65 -6.42
CA ASP A 197 3.03 23.23 -5.08
C ASP A 197 1.72 23.23 -4.27
N ASP A 198 0.58 23.53 -4.89
CA ASP A 198 -0.72 23.53 -4.21
C ASP A 198 -1.17 22.12 -3.82
N ARG A 199 -0.93 21.13 -4.70
CA ARG A 199 -1.13 19.71 -4.39
C ARG A 199 -0.18 19.25 -3.30
N ARG A 200 1.08 19.72 -3.29
CA ARG A 200 2.05 19.38 -2.24
C ARG A 200 1.58 19.86 -0.88
N ARG A 201 1.19 21.14 -0.75
CA ARG A 201 0.65 21.71 0.50
C ARG A 201 -0.61 20.98 0.98
N ARG A 202 -1.49 20.55 0.07
CA ARG A 202 -2.66 19.72 0.43
C ARG A 202 -2.27 18.33 0.92
N ALA A 203 -1.26 17.71 0.32
CA ALA A 203 -0.74 16.42 0.76
C ALA A 203 -0.10 16.50 2.16
N GLU A 204 0.61 17.59 2.46
CA GLU A 204 1.16 17.86 3.81
C GLU A 204 0.04 17.97 4.85
N ARG A 205 -0.99 18.78 4.57
CA ARG A 205 -2.16 18.89 5.45
C ARG A 205 -2.87 17.56 5.65
N ALA A 206 -3.02 16.78 4.58
CA ALA A 206 -3.63 15.45 4.66
C ALA A 206 -2.86 14.51 5.60
N PHE A 207 -1.52 14.55 5.61
CA PHE A 207 -0.72 13.81 6.59
C PHE A 207 -0.90 14.34 8.01
N ALA A 208 -0.92 15.66 8.19
CA ALA A 208 -1.13 16.28 9.50
C ALA A 208 -2.52 15.95 10.09
N GLU A 209 -3.53 15.77 9.24
CA GLU A 209 -4.90 15.33 9.59
C GLU A 209 -4.99 13.83 9.91
N GLY A 210 -3.90 13.07 9.77
CA GLY A 210 -3.85 11.64 10.10
C GLY A 210 -4.23 10.69 8.97
N LYS A 211 -4.34 11.17 7.71
CA LYS A 211 -4.54 10.25 6.57
C LYS A 211 -3.31 9.34 6.41
N SER A 212 -3.57 8.08 6.06
CA SER A 212 -2.49 7.11 5.83
C SER A 212 -1.70 7.42 4.55
N PRO A 213 -0.45 6.96 4.43
CA PRO A 213 0.36 7.18 3.24
C PRO A 213 -0.28 6.69 1.95
N ASP A 214 -1.01 5.58 1.98
CA ASP A 214 -1.70 5.04 0.81
C ASP A 214 -2.88 5.93 0.40
N MET A 215 -3.64 6.48 1.35
CA MET A 215 -4.70 7.45 1.05
C MET A 215 -4.14 8.72 0.41
N VAL A 216 -3.05 9.27 0.96
CA VAL A 216 -2.40 10.45 0.39
C VAL A 216 -1.84 10.15 -1.00
N LYS A 217 -1.23 8.98 -1.22
CA LYS A 217 -0.74 8.59 -2.55
C LYS A 217 -1.88 8.35 -3.55
N ALA A 218 -3.02 7.84 -3.12
CA ALA A 218 -4.19 7.66 -3.98
C ALA A 218 -4.77 9.01 -4.44
N GLU A 219 -4.82 10.00 -3.54
CA GLU A 219 -5.39 11.33 -3.80
C GLU A 219 -4.41 12.28 -4.52
N PHE A 220 -3.14 12.30 -4.10
CA PHE A 220 -2.14 13.26 -4.57
C PHE A 220 -1.04 12.64 -5.43
N GLY A 221 -1.05 11.31 -5.60
CA GLY A 221 -0.06 10.62 -6.41
C GLY A 221 0.03 11.20 -7.82
N CYS A 222 1.27 11.28 -8.31
CA CYS A 222 1.56 11.48 -9.72
C CYS A 222 1.29 10.17 -10.49
N THR A 223 0.04 9.71 -10.49
CA THR A 223 -0.41 8.79 -11.52
C THR A 223 -0.86 9.68 -12.67
N PRO A 224 -0.12 9.73 -13.80
CA PRO A 224 -0.80 10.14 -15.02
C PRO A 224 -2.03 9.25 -15.12
N LYS A 225 -3.22 9.85 -15.30
CA LYS A 225 -4.34 9.08 -15.85
C LYS A 225 -3.77 8.49 -17.13
N LYS A 226 -3.41 7.22 -17.05
CA LYS A 226 -2.90 6.48 -18.18
C LYS A 226 -4.11 6.37 -19.09
N GLU A 227 -4.28 7.32 -20.00
CA GLU A 227 -5.27 7.20 -21.05
C GLU A 227 -5.06 5.82 -21.67
N GLU A 228 -6.09 4.98 -21.59
CA GLU A 228 -6.12 3.69 -22.25
C GLU A 228 -6.25 3.96 -23.75
N THR A 229 -5.14 4.35 -24.37
CA THR A 229 -5.07 4.45 -25.82
C THR A 229 -5.13 3.05 -26.42
N ILE A 230 -5.81 2.92 -27.55
CA ILE A 230 -5.94 1.66 -28.30
C ILE A 230 -4.56 1.02 -28.51
N GLU A 231 -3.56 1.81 -28.90
CA GLU A 231 -2.19 1.37 -29.13
C GLU A 231 -1.54 0.66 -27.93
N ARG A 232 -1.87 1.10 -26.71
CA ARG A 232 -1.33 0.47 -25.50
C ARG A 232 -2.04 -0.84 -25.18
N LEU A 233 -3.36 -0.89 -25.34
CA LEU A 233 -4.12 -2.14 -25.18
C LEU A 233 -3.68 -3.17 -26.23
N GLU A 234 -3.37 -2.74 -27.45
CA GLU A 234 -2.79 -3.59 -28.49
C GLU A 234 -1.39 -4.09 -28.12
N SER A 235 -0.55 -3.22 -27.56
CA SER A 235 0.78 -3.59 -27.06
C SER A 235 0.70 -4.59 -25.90
N GLU A 236 -0.28 -4.41 -25.00
CA GLU A 236 -0.55 -5.31 -23.89
C GLU A 236 -1.10 -6.66 -24.37
N LYS A 237 -2.06 -6.67 -25.31
CA LYS A 237 -2.54 -7.87 -26.00
C LYS A 237 -1.39 -8.65 -26.61
N LYS A 238 -0.52 -7.98 -27.39
CA LYS A 238 0.64 -8.61 -28.04
C LYS A 238 1.61 -9.23 -27.03
N ARG A 239 1.78 -8.61 -25.86
CA ARG A 239 2.61 -9.15 -24.78
C ARG A 239 1.95 -10.37 -24.13
N LEU A 240 0.64 -10.33 -23.91
CA LEU A 240 -0.12 -11.46 -23.38
C LEU A 240 -0.10 -12.66 -24.34
N GLU A 241 -0.23 -12.41 -25.64
CA GLU A 241 -0.13 -13.44 -26.69
C GLU A 241 1.24 -14.12 -26.67
N LYS A 242 2.33 -13.34 -26.60
CA LYS A 242 3.69 -13.90 -26.46
C LYS A 242 3.86 -14.75 -25.20
N ASN A 243 3.29 -14.30 -24.09
CA ASN A 243 3.34 -15.06 -22.84
C ASN A 243 2.55 -16.37 -22.95
N LEU A 244 1.39 -16.34 -23.62
CA LEU A 244 0.55 -17.51 -23.83
C LEU A 244 1.27 -18.54 -24.72
N GLU A 245 1.91 -18.09 -25.80
CA GLU A 245 2.75 -18.94 -26.65
C GLU A 245 3.89 -19.61 -25.86
N SER A 246 4.62 -18.83 -25.04
CA SER A 246 5.67 -19.37 -24.17
C SER A 246 5.15 -20.39 -23.16
N LEU A 247 3.98 -20.13 -22.57
CA LEU A 247 3.33 -21.07 -21.64
C LEU A 247 2.87 -22.34 -22.33
N THR A 248 2.34 -22.25 -23.56
CA THR A 248 1.95 -23.41 -24.36
C THR A 248 3.15 -24.28 -24.72
N ILE A 249 4.27 -23.69 -25.12
CA ILE A 249 5.52 -24.43 -25.38
C ILE A 249 6.00 -25.14 -24.10
N ARG A 250 5.93 -24.45 -22.95
CA ARG A 250 6.33 -25.04 -21.68
C ARG A 250 5.40 -26.18 -21.26
N LEU A 251 4.10 -26.05 -21.53
CA LEU A 251 3.11 -27.09 -21.27
C LEU A 251 3.41 -28.35 -22.08
N THR A 252 3.67 -28.22 -23.38
CA THR A 252 3.98 -29.38 -24.25
C THR A 252 5.29 -30.08 -23.84
N MET A 253 6.29 -29.33 -23.38
CA MET A 253 7.51 -29.92 -22.82
C MET A 253 7.22 -30.75 -21.56
N VAL A 254 6.35 -30.26 -20.67
CA VAL A 254 5.95 -30.98 -19.46
C VAL A 254 5.10 -32.21 -19.80
N GLU A 255 4.18 -32.11 -20.75
CA GLU A 255 3.38 -33.24 -21.23
C GLU A 255 4.28 -34.35 -21.79
N LYS A 256 5.28 -33.99 -22.61
CA LYS A 256 6.26 -34.94 -23.12
C LYS A 256 7.07 -35.61 -22.00
N GLN A 257 7.51 -34.86 -20.99
CA GLN A 257 8.19 -35.43 -19.82
C GLN A 257 7.29 -36.41 -19.06
N ILE A 258 5.99 -36.10 -18.93
CA ILE A 258 5.02 -37.00 -18.30
C ILE A 258 4.85 -38.27 -19.13
N GLU A 259 4.75 -38.16 -20.46
CA GLU A 259 4.66 -39.32 -21.36
C GLU A 259 5.91 -40.20 -21.31
N ASP A 260 7.10 -39.60 -21.34
CA ASP A 260 8.38 -40.33 -21.26
C ASP A 260 8.50 -41.09 -19.92
N MET A 261 8.09 -40.47 -18.81
CA MET A 261 8.02 -41.13 -17.50
C MET A 261 6.96 -42.25 -17.46
N ARG A 262 5.77 -42.03 -18.05
CA ARG A 262 4.71 -43.05 -18.11
C ARG A 262 5.09 -44.23 -19.01
N ALA A 263 5.86 -43.99 -20.06
CA ALA A 263 6.36 -45.00 -20.99
C ALA A 263 7.61 -45.72 -20.47
N GLY A 264 8.11 -45.39 -19.27
CA GLY A 264 9.29 -46.00 -18.67
C GLY A 264 10.59 -45.71 -19.43
N ARG A 265 10.67 -44.58 -20.15
CA ARG A 265 11.85 -44.17 -20.95
C ARG A 265 12.75 -43.16 -20.24
N ALA A 266 12.66 -43.10 -18.91
CA ALA A 266 13.46 -42.21 -18.07
C ALA A 266 14.63 -42.97 -17.44
#